data_AF-A0A378L6N0-F1
#
_entry.id   AF-A0A378L6N0-F1
#
_cell.length_a   1.000
_cell.length_b   1.000
_cell.length_c   1.000
_cell.angle_alpha   90.00
_cell.angle_beta   90.00
_cell.angle_gamma   90.00
#
_symmetry.space_group_name_H-M   'P 1'
#
loop_
_entity.id
_entity.type
_entity.pdbx_description
1 polymer ?
#
loop_
_entity_poly.entity_id
_entity_poly.type
_entity_poly.pdbx_seq_one_letter_code
_entity_poly.pdbx_strand_id
1 'polypeptide(L)'
;MPDYPEIQKKIGSLDFSRDADVSQLILDWSRLKDVLIINGQSVKKLFDDAGLDTTDELDSNDSEVQKKFITSVLQKLIPSPSELDNKMLKQVCGMLHQGGLLCRLESEVKCTLTEQGRMLYKGKAPGIERRIYLNTTETGFMVQEVFQYSGSISQRSNAETPEFQPVKSVKKDCTPLISGQCKFDVPIKDGEVKPVFTKMELSIAAGEATTGLEEVLGKSGSKSKTASLKTGLREIVNESNPNTGNILKSAP
;
A
#
# COMPACT_ATOMS: atom_id res chain seq x y z
N MET A 1 17.89 1.12 7.63
CA MET A 1 17.04 1.65 6.55
C MET A 1 17.40 0.92 5.28
N PRO A 2 16.47 0.47 4.43
CA PRO A 2 16.79 0.42 3.01
C PRO A 2 17.18 1.84 2.64
N ASP A 3 18.35 2.03 2.04
CA ASP A 3 18.83 3.36 1.70
C ASP A 3 17.75 4.06 0.86
N TYR A 4 17.29 5.23 1.32
CA TYR A 4 16.36 6.10 0.58
C TYR A 4 16.68 6.16 -0.93
N PRO A 5 17.97 6.21 -1.34
CA PRO A 5 18.39 6.06 -2.73
C PRO A 5 17.94 4.77 -3.45
N GLU A 6 17.92 3.61 -2.82
CA GLU A 6 17.49 2.35 -3.44
C GLU A 6 15.97 2.29 -3.63
N ILE A 7 15.20 2.83 -2.68
CA ILE A 7 13.74 2.94 -2.79
C ILE A 7 13.40 3.94 -3.91
N GLN A 8 14.03 5.12 -3.91
CA GLN A 8 13.87 6.11 -5.00
C GLN A 8 14.29 5.55 -6.36
N LYS A 9 15.37 4.76 -6.43
CA LYS A 9 15.82 4.11 -7.66
C LYS A 9 14.82 3.06 -8.15
N LYS A 10 14.28 2.24 -7.23
CA LYS A 10 13.20 1.27 -7.54
C LYS A 10 11.90 1.96 -7.96
N ILE A 11 11.64 3.17 -7.47
CA ILE A 11 10.47 4.00 -7.80
C ILE A 11 10.64 4.69 -9.15
N GLY A 12 11.80 5.26 -9.42
CA GLY A 12 12.15 5.82 -10.72
C GLY A 12 12.29 4.74 -11.80
N SER A 13 12.50 3.48 -11.42
CA SER A 13 12.48 2.30 -12.29
C SER A 13 11.15 1.56 -12.26
N LEU A 14 10.08 2.12 -11.69
CA LEU A 14 8.76 1.47 -11.70
C LEU A 14 8.34 1.30 -13.15
N ASP A 15 8.36 0.05 -13.59
CA ASP A 15 7.70 -0.38 -14.81
C ASP A 15 6.21 -0.51 -14.48
N PHE A 16 5.61 0.65 -14.19
CA PHE A 16 4.16 0.83 -14.28
C PHE A 16 3.74 0.22 -15.60
N SER A 17 2.74 -0.66 -15.63
CA SER A 17 2.36 -1.32 -16.88
C SER A 17 2.06 -0.23 -17.92
N ARG A 18 2.96 -0.08 -18.90
CA ARG A 18 2.99 1.10 -19.78
C ARG A 18 1.82 1.15 -20.75
N ASP A 19 0.99 0.11 -20.72
CA ASP A 19 -0.07 -0.16 -21.68
C ASP A 19 -1.47 -0.10 -21.06
N ALA A 20 -1.61 0.30 -19.78
CA ALA A 20 -2.94 0.54 -19.23
C ALA A 20 -3.57 1.79 -19.86
N ASP A 21 -4.77 1.61 -20.41
CA ASP A 21 -5.59 2.66 -20.98
C ASP A 21 -6.76 3.02 -20.04
N VAL A 22 -7.68 3.85 -20.54
CA VAL A 22 -8.85 4.29 -19.79
C VAL A 22 -9.76 3.11 -19.47
N SER A 23 -9.96 2.17 -20.41
CA SER A 23 -10.77 0.96 -20.18
C SER A 23 -10.23 0.14 -19.02
N GLN A 24 -8.91 -0.12 -19.02
CA GLN A 24 -8.27 -0.90 -17.96
C GLN A 24 -8.35 -0.19 -16.61
N LEU A 25 -8.16 1.13 -16.59
CA LEU A 25 -8.27 1.93 -15.38
C LEU A 25 -9.67 1.86 -14.75
N ILE A 26 -10.71 1.95 -15.59
CA ILE A 26 -12.11 1.84 -15.17
C ILE A 26 -12.38 0.49 -14.49
N LEU A 27 -11.93 -0.61 -15.11
CA LEU A 27 -12.08 -1.96 -14.57
C LEU A 27 -11.38 -2.11 -13.22
N ASP A 28 -10.14 -1.63 -13.15
CA ASP A 28 -9.33 -1.72 -11.94
C ASP A 28 -9.93 -0.90 -10.80
N TRP A 29 -10.43 0.31 -11.08
CA TRP A 29 -11.04 1.17 -10.07
C TRP A 29 -12.40 0.67 -9.60
N SER A 30 -13.18 0.03 -10.47
CA SER A 30 -14.41 -0.66 -10.08
C SER A 30 -14.13 -1.79 -9.06
N ARG A 31 -13.03 -2.54 -9.25
CA ARG A 31 -12.58 -3.58 -8.31
C ARG A 31 -12.05 -3.01 -6.99
N LEU A 32 -11.59 -1.75 -7.00
CA LEU A 32 -11.02 -1.05 -5.85
C LEU A 32 -12.03 -0.09 -5.20
N LYS A 33 -13.32 -0.17 -5.55
CA LYS A 33 -14.36 0.80 -5.15
C LYS A 33 -14.49 1.03 -3.64
N ASP A 34 -14.13 0.02 -2.83
CA ASP A 34 -14.21 0.06 -1.37
C ASP A 34 -12.89 0.48 -0.69
N VAL A 35 -11.78 0.52 -1.42
CA VAL A 35 -10.44 0.80 -0.88
C VAL A 35 -9.80 2.07 -1.44
N LEU A 36 -10.25 2.54 -2.61
CA LEU A 36 -9.73 3.73 -3.28
C LEU A 36 -10.58 4.97 -2.92
N ILE A 37 -9.89 5.98 -2.38
CA ILE A 37 -10.46 7.25 -1.93
C ILE A 37 -9.80 8.39 -2.72
N ILE A 38 -10.60 9.25 -3.34
CA ILE A 38 -10.16 10.41 -4.11
C ILE A 38 -10.68 11.68 -3.42
N ASN A 39 -9.78 12.56 -2.99
CA ASN A 39 -10.11 13.82 -2.29
C ASN A 39 -11.13 13.61 -1.14
N GLY A 40 -10.95 12.52 -0.38
CA GLY A 40 -11.84 12.14 0.73
C GLY A 40 -13.16 11.46 0.34
N GLN A 41 -13.43 11.24 -0.94
CA GLN A 41 -14.62 10.52 -1.44
C GLN A 41 -14.25 9.12 -1.92
N SER A 42 -15.06 8.10 -1.62
CA SER A 42 -14.83 6.77 -2.18
C SER A 42 -15.05 6.75 -3.69
N VAL A 43 -14.28 5.92 -4.40
CA VAL A 43 -14.45 5.75 -5.84
C VAL A 43 -15.84 5.23 -6.17
N LYS A 44 -16.42 4.36 -5.33
CA LYS A 44 -17.82 3.96 -5.46
C LYS A 44 -18.75 5.16 -5.58
N LYS A 45 -18.65 6.11 -4.63
CA LYS A 45 -19.49 7.31 -4.63
C LYS A 45 -19.25 8.17 -5.87
N LEU A 46 -18.00 8.30 -6.31
CA LEU A 46 -17.67 9.07 -7.51
C LEU A 46 -18.24 8.46 -8.79
N PHE A 47 -18.28 7.13 -8.86
CA PHE A 47 -18.90 6.42 -9.98
C PHE A 47 -20.42 6.59 -9.94
N ASP A 48 -21.03 6.42 -8.77
CA ASP A 48 -22.48 6.64 -8.57
C ASP A 48 -22.88 8.08 -8.96
N ASP A 49 -22.14 9.09 -8.49
CA ASP A 49 -22.36 10.52 -8.81
C ASP A 49 -22.18 10.82 -10.32
N ALA A 50 -21.33 10.04 -11.01
CA ALA A 50 -21.11 10.14 -12.45
C ALA A 50 -22.12 9.31 -13.29
N GLY A 51 -23.00 8.56 -12.64
CA GLY A 51 -23.92 7.62 -13.30
C GLY A 51 -23.21 6.44 -13.95
N LEU A 52 -22.12 5.97 -13.36
CA LEU A 52 -21.33 4.80 -13.78
C LEU A 52 -21.66 3.62 -12.85
N ASP A 53 -22.32 2.59 -13.37
CA ASP A 53 -22.71 1.43 -12.57
C ASP A 53 -21.51 0.50 -12.29
N THR A 54 -21.15 0.31 -11.02
CA THR A 54 -20.02 -0.53 -10.59
C THR A 54 -20.41 -2.00 -10.30
N THR A 55 -21.62 -2.43 -10.66
CA THR A 55 -22.21 -3.69 -10.17
C THR A 55 -22.30 -4.85 -11.17
N ASP A 56 -21.61 -4.78 -12.32
CA ASP A 56 -21.10 -5.91 -13.16
C ASP A 56 -21.30 -5.75 -14.69
N GLU A 57 -21.87 -4.65 -15.18
CA GLU A 57 -22.16 -4.45 -16.63
C GLU A 57 -21.52 -3.19 -17.24
N LEU A 58 -20.51 -2.62 -16.59
CA LEU A 58 -19.86 -1.44 -17.14
C LEU A 58 -19.01 -1.83 -18.36
N ASP A 59 -19.49 -1.53 -19.56
CA ASP A 59 -18.69 -1.65 -20.78
C ASP A 59 -17.60 -0.56 -20.77
N SER A 60 -16.43 -0.93 -20.26
CA SER A 60 -15.28 -0.04 -20.17
C SER A 60 -14.76 0.44 -21.53
N ASN A 61 -15.17 -0.22 -22.63
CA ASN A 61 -14.80 0.18 -24.00
C ASN A 61 -15.80 1.15 -24.62
N ASP A 62 -16.96 1.38 -23.99
CA ASP A 62 -17.92 2.38 -24.45
C ASP A 62 -17.33 3.79 -24.32
N SER A 63 -17.39 4.55 -25.42
CA SER A 63 -16.76 5.86 -25.50
C SER A 63 -17.43 6.91 -24.61
N GLU A 64 -18.74 6.80 -24.36
CA GLU A 64 -19.47 7.70 -23.46
C GLU A 64 -19.18 7.36 -21.99
N VAL A 65 -19.05 6.07 -21.66
CA VAL A 65 -18.58 5.60 -20.34
C VAL A 65 -17.17 6.12 -20.06
N GLN A 66 -16.23 5.95 -21.00
CA GLN A 66 -14.86 6.46 -20.86
C GLN A 66 -14.83 7.98 -20.71
N LYS A 67 -15.60 8.70 -21.52
CA LYS A 67 -15.69 10.15 -21.45
C LYS A 67 -16.23 10.62 -20.10
N LYS A 68 -17.31 10.00 -19.60
CA LYS A 68 -17.87 10.30 -18.27
C LYS A 68 -16.86 10.02 -17.16
N PHE A 69 -16.18 8.87 -17.23
CA PHE A 69 -15.14 8.53 -16.27
C PHE A 69 -14.01 9.59 -16.27
N ILE A 70 -13.51 9.98 -17.44
CA ILE A 70 -12.47 11.00 -17.56
C ILE A 70 -12.95 12.32 -16.94
N THR A 71 -14.11 12.82 -17.35
CA THR A 71 -14.57 14.17 -16.96
C THR A 71 -15.07 14.25 -15.53
N SER A 72 -15.70 13.20 -15.02
CA SER A 72 -16.40 13.24 -13.73
C SER A 72 -15.60 12.62 -12.59
N VAL A 73 -14.64 11.75 -12.92
CA VAL A 73 -13.83 11.02 -11.93
C VAL A 73 -12.36 11.38 -12.07
N LEU A 74 -11.73 11.10 -13.21
CA LEU A 74 -10.26 11.23 -13.35
C LEU A 74 -9.80 12.69 -13.29
N GLN A 75 -10.51 13.61 -13.94
CA GLN A 75 -10.18 15.03 -13.95
C GLN A 75 -10.22 15.67 -12.57
N LYS A 76 -10.90 15.07 -11.58
CA LYS A 76 -10.87 15.58 -10.19
C LYS A 76 -9.47 15.52 -9.57
N LEU A 77 -8.58 14.64 -10.08
CA LEU A 77 -7.20 14.50 -9.64
C LEU A 77 -6.21 15.43 -10.36
N ILE A 78 -6.66 16.10 -11.42
CA ILE A 78 -5.79 16.89 -12.28
C ILE A 78 -6.12 18.37 -12.08
N PRO A 79 -5.20 19.20 -11.56
CA PRO A 79 -5.48 20.60 -11.24
C PRO A 79 -5.81 21.45 -12.46
N SER A 80 -5.27 21.10 -13.64
CA SER A 80 -5.54 21.77 -14.93
C SER A 80 -6.02 20.76 -15.98
N PRO A 81 -7.31 20.35 -15.96
CA PRO A 81 -7.83 19.32 -16.87
C PRO A 81 -7.68 19.65 -18.37
N SER A 82 -7.60 20.94 -18.72
CA SER A 82 -7.39 21.42 -20.09
C SER A 82 -6.01 21.08 -20.66
N GLU A 83 -5.05 20.73 -19.81
CA GLU A 83 -3.69 20.37 -20.20
C GLU A 83 -3.52 18.86 -20.41
N LEU A 84 -4.56 18.06 -20.14
CA LEU A 84 -4.49 16.60 -20.27
C LEU A 84 -4.61 16.17 -21.74
N ASP A 85 -3.49 16.12 -22.45
CA ASP A 85 -3.44 15.50 -23.76
C ASP A 85 -3.52 13.95 -23.68
N ASN A 86 -3.68 13.29 -24.83
CA ASN A 86 -3.77 11.83 -24.89
C ASN A 86 -2.52 11.12 -24.35
N LYS A 87 -1.34 11.75 -24.45
CA LYS A 87 -0.08 11.19 -23.98
C LYS A 87 -0.04 11.21 -22.45
N MET A 88 -0.40 12.33 -21.84
CA MET A 88 -0.49 12.50 -20.40
C MET A 88 -1.58 11.62 -19.81
N LEU A 89 -2.75 11.54 -20.47
CA LEU A 89 -3.82 10.63 -20.07
C LEU A 89 -3.32 9.18 -20.02
N LYS A 90 -2.59 8.73 -21.04
CA LYS A 90 -1.98 7.39 -21.04
C LYS A 90 -0.97 7.20 -19.89
N GLN A 91 -0.15 8.22 -19.59
CA GLN A 91 0.78 8.16 -18.46
C GLN A 91 0.06 8.09 -17.11
N VAL A 92 -1.01 8.88 -16.93
CA VAL A 92 -1.86 8.84 -15.72
C VAL A 92 -2.52 7.47 -15.58
N CYS A 93 -3.10 6.92 -16.66
CA CYS A 93 -3.69 5.57 -16.65
C CYS A 93 -2.67 4.49 -16.31
N GLY A 94 -1.49 4.53 -16.94
CA GLY A 94 -0.36 3.65 -16.63
C GLY A 94 0.08 3.75 -15.17
N MET A 95 -0.06 4.89 -14.52
CA MET A 95 0.27 5.03 -13.10
C MET A 95 -0.85 4.57 -12.17
N LEU A 96 -2.11 4.76 -12.54
CA LEU A 96 -3.26 4.61 -11.64
C LEU A 96 -4.01 3.29 -11.80
N HIS A 97 -3.64 2.41 -12.73
CA HIS A 97 -4.23 1.07 -12.85
C HIS A 97 -3.73 0.14 -11.73
N GLN A 98 -4.31 -1.05 -11.53
CA GLN A 98 -4.01 -1.95 -10.41
C GLN A 98 -2.53 -2.38 -10.30
N GLY A 99 -1.82 -2.46 -11.43
CA GLY A 99 -0.37 -2.74 -11.47
C GLY A 99 0.53 -1.51 -11.32
N GLY A 100 -0.06 -0.31 -11.27
CA GLY A 100 0.62 0.97 -11.04
C GLY A 100 0.22 1.67 -9.74
N LEU A 101 -0.97 1.39 -9.21
CA LEU A 101 -1.34 1.78 -7.86
C LEU A 101 -0.43 1.08 -6.87
N LEU A 102 0.04 1.86 -5.92
CA LEU A 102 1.02 1.41 -4.95
C LEU A 102 0.43 0.30 -4.10
N CYS A 103 0.91 -0.92 -4.35
CA CYS A 103 0.78 -2.09 -3.48
C CYS A 103 2.14 -2.39 -2.82
N ARG A 104 2.95 -1.34 -2.63
CA ARG A 104 4.39 -1.46 -2.36
C ARG A 104 4.64 -1.83 -0.91
N LEU A 105 3.85 -1.29 0.02
CA LEU A 105 3.99 -1.62 1.44
C LEU A 105 3.76 -3.11 1.66
N GLU A 106 2.64 -3.63 1.15
CA GLU A 106 2.32 -5.03 1.32
C GLU A 106 3.38 -5.93 0.66
N SER A 107 3.81 -5.58 -0.55
CA SER A 107 4.83 -6.33 -1.27
C SER A 107 6.17 -6.32 -0.52
N GLU A 108 6.62 -5.16 -0.04
CA GLU A 108 7.87 -5.03 0.69
C GLU A 108 7.83 -5.77 2.04
N VAL A 109 6.68 -5.71 2.74
CA VAL A 109 6.45 -6.49 3.97
C VAL A 109 6.53 -7.98 3.68
N LYS A 110 5.84 -8.47 2.64
CA LYS A 110 5.90 -9.88 2.23
C LYS A 110 7.31 -10.32 1.84
N CYS A 111 8.01 -9.54 1.03
CA CYS A 111 9.38 -9.82 0.60
C CYS A 111 10.32 -9.87 1.81
N THR A 112 10.29 -8.87 2.68
CA THR A 112 11.17 -8.81 3.86
C THR A 112 10.90 -9.96 4.82
N LEU A 113 9.64 -10.34 5.03
CA LEU A 113 9.29 -11.52 5.82
C LEU A 113 9.84 -12.80 5.17
N THR A 114 9.68 -12.94 3.86
CA THR A 114 10.15 -14.11 3.10
C THR A 114 11.67 -14.26 3.17
N GLU A 115 12.42 -13.17 3.02
CA GLU A 115 13.89 -13.14 3.20
C GLU A 115 14.32 -13.61 4.60
N GLN A 116 13.45 -13.46 5.60
CA GLN A 116 13.67 -13.89 6.97
C GLN A 116 13.12 -15.29 7.26
N GLY A 117 12.68 -16.04 6.24
CA GLY A 117 12.05 -17.36 6.41
C GLY A 117 10.71 -17.29 7.13
N ARG A 118 9.98 -16.17 6.98
CA ARG A 118 8.69 -15.89 7.63
C ARG A 118 7.63 -15.52 6.59
N MET A 119 6.36 -15.56 6.99
CA MET A 119 5.26 -15.07 6.18
C MET A 119 4.09 -14.61 7.07
N LEU A 120 3.22 -13.76 6.52
CA LEU A 120 1.93 -13.47 7.14
C LEU A 120 1.09 -14.77 7.19
N TYR A 121 0.58 -15.14 8.37
CA TYR A 121 -0.20 -16.36 8.53
C TYR A 121 -1.58 -16.24 7.87
N LYS A 122 -1.88 -17.17 6.96
CA LYS A 122 -3.20 -17.31 6.32
C LYS A 122 -4.15 -18.16 7.17
N GLY A 123 -4.40 -17.73 8.41
CA GLY A 123 -5.42 -18.36 9.26
C GLY A 123 -6.86 -18.11 8.78
N LYS A 124 -7.87 -18.48 9.58
CA LYS A 124 -9.28 -18.36 9.19
C LYS A 124 -9.79 -16.94 8.90
N ALA A 125 -9.06 -15.89 9.31
CA ALA A 125 -9.30 -14.51 8.84
C ALA A 125 -8.15 -13.55 9.23
N PRO A 126 -7.01 -13.52 8.51
CA PRO A 126 -6.16 -12.34 8.54
C PRO A 126 -6.85 -11.19 7.80
N GLY A 127 -7.17 -10.12 8.53
CA GLY A 127 -7.66 -8.88 7.93
C GLY A 127 -6.47 -8.05 7.49
N ILE A 128 -6.11 -8.12 6.20
CA ILE A 128 -5.36 -7.01 5.59
C ILE A 128 -6.40 -5.95 5.27
N GLU A 129 -6.41 -4.87 6.06
CA GLU A 129 -7.14 -3.66 5.70
C GLU A 129 -6.19 -2.78 4.87
N ARG A 130 -6.66 -2.30 3.73
CA ARG A 130 -5.90 -1.43 2.84
C ARG A 130 -6.78 -0.27 2.42
N ARG A 131 -6.20 0.93 2.39
CA ARG A 131 -6.79 2.09 1.72
C ARG A 131 -5.74 2.78 0.86
N ILE A 132 -6.18 3.27 -0.29
CA ILE A 132 -5.39 4.06 -1.21
C ILE A 132 -6.07 5.42 -1.30
N TYR A 133 -5.30 6.47 -1.02
CA TYR A 133 -5.76 7.84 -1.09
C TYR A 133 -5.10 8.54 -2.27
N LEU A 134 -5.90 9.16 -3.11
CA LEU A 134 -5.47 10.05 -4.17
C LEU A 134 -5.95 11.45 -3.81
N ASN A 135 -5.03 12.39 -3.59
CA ASN A 135 -5.40 13.76 -3.24
C ASN A 135 -4.80 14.72 -4.26
N THR A 136 -5.63 15.58 -4.83
CA THR A 136 -5.16 16.61 -5.77
C THR A 136 -4.22 17.57 -5.06
N THR A 137 -3.17 17.97 -5.75
CA THR A 137 -2.20 18.97 -5.32
C THR A 137 -2.18 20.11 -6.34
N GLU A 138 -1.46 21.19 -6.03
CA GLU A 138 -1.32 22.33 -6.95
C GLU A 138 -0.67 21.94 -8.29
N THR A 139 0.16 20.90 -8.29
CA THR A 139 0.98 20.49 -9.44
C THR A 139 0.62 19.13 -9.98
N GLY A 140 -0.40 18.46 -9.46
CA GLY A 140 -0.81 17.11 -9.87
C GLY A 140 -1.63 16.43 -8.79
N PHE A 141 -1.19 15.27 -8.32
CA PHE A 141 -1.82 14.57 -7.21
C PHE A 141 -0.81 13.83 -6.35
N MET A 142 -1.20 13.47 -5.14
CA MET A 142 -0.45 12.64 -4.21
C MET A 142 -1.14 11.29 -4.09
N VAL A 143 -0.36 10.21 -4.17
CA VAL A 143 -0.80 8.84 -3.91
C VAL A 143 -0.30 8.40 -2.54
N GLN A 144 -1.22 8.00 -1.66
CA GLN A 144 -0.90 7.44 -0.36
C GLN A 144 -1.53 6.05 -0.21
N GLU A 145 -0.68 5.03 -0.10
CA GLU A 145 -1.08 3.70 0.34
C GLU A 145 -1.01 3.65 1.87
N VAL A 146 -2.06 3.13 2.51
CA VAL A 146 -2.06 2.77 3.94
C VAL A 146 -2.49 1.33 4.06
N PHE A 147 -1.75 0.58 4.85
CA PHE A 147 -1.99 -0.85 5.06
C PHE A 147 -1.96 -1.16 6.55
N GLN A 148 -2.80 -2.10 6.94
CA GLN A 148 -2.80 -2.68 8.27
C GLN A 148 -3.07 -4.18 8.16
N TYR A 149 -2.20 -4.97 8.79
CA TYR A 149 -2.35 -6.39 8.95
C TYR A 149 -2.57 -6.72 10.42
N SER A 150 -3.71 -7.36 10.68
CA SER A 150 -4.04 -7.98 11.95
C SER A 150 -3.99 -9.50 11.79
N GLY A 151 -2.93 -10.13 12.27
CA GLY A 151 -2.80 -11.58 12.19
C GLY A 151 -1.47 -12.11 12.71
N SER A 152 -1.37 -13.42 12.88
CA SER A 152 -0.12 -14.05 13.32
C SER A 152 0.94 -14.01 12.22
N ILE A 153 2.22 -14.07 12.58
CA ILE A 153 3.32 -14.32 11.64
C ILE A 153 3.65 -15.81 11.72
N SER A 154 3.86 -16.46 10.59
CA SER A 154 4.40 -17.83 10.55
C SER A 154 5.89 -17.81 10.26
N GLN A 155 6.60 -18.79 10.79
CA GLN A 155 8.03 -18.97 10.60
C GLN A 155 8.30 -20.38 10.09
N ARG A 156 9.32 -20.51 9.26
CA ARG A 156 9.85 -21.79 8.82
C ARG A 156 10.75 -22.37 9.92
N SER A 157 10.51 -23.62 10.29
CA SER A 157 11.20 -24.29 11.40
C SER A 157 12.70 -24.52 11.11
N ASN A 158 13.03 -24.84 9.85
CA ASN A 158 14.39 -24.90 9.33
C ASN A 158 14.37 -24.72 7.79
N ALA A 159 15.53 -24.56 7.15
CA ALA A 159 15.62 -24.34 5.70
C ALA A 159 15.13 -25.54 4.86
N GLU A 160 15.15 -26.75 5.43
CA GLU A 160 14.87 -28.03 4.78
C GLU A 160 13.38 -28.44 4.86
N THR A 161 12.64 -27.93 5.85
CA THR A 161 11.19 -28.10 5.98
C THR A 161 10.49 -26.92 5.30
N PRO A 162 9.73 -27.15 4.23
CA PRO A 162 9.07 -26.05 3.51
C PRO A 162 7.89 -25.45 4.28
N GLU A 163 7.39 -26.13 5.31
CA GLU A 163 6.19 -25.76 6.04
C GLU A 163 6.40 -24.57 6.98
N PHE A 164 5.48 -23.61 6.90
CA PHE A 164 5.42 -22.46 7.79
C PHE A 164 4.49 -22.78 8.97
N GLN A 165 4.99 -22.63 10.19
CA GLN A 165 4.20 -22.79 11.41
C GLN A 165 3.93 -21.43 12.06
N PRO A 166 2.72 -21.19 12.60
CA PRO A 166 2.45 -19.97 13.36
C PRO A 166 3.46 -19.79 14.47
N VAL A 167 4.07 -18.60 14.57
CA VAL A 167 4.88 -18.24 15.72
C VAL A 167 3.92 -18.13 16.91
N LYS A 168 4.03 -19.05 17.87
CA LYS A 168 3.29 -18.96 19.13
C LYS A 168 3.75 -17.71 19.87
N SER A 169 2.89 -16.71 20.02
CA SER A 169 3.18 -15.53 20.82
C SER A 169 3.38 -15.93 22.28
N VAL A 170 4.38 -15.36 22.95
CA VAL A 170 4.71 -15.63 24.37
C VAL A 170 3.58 -15.16 25.30
N LYS A 171 2.74 -14.22 24.85
CA LYS A 171 1.49 -13.83 25.51
C LYS A 171 0.31 -14.44 24.77
N LYS A 172 -0.57 -15.12 25.51
CA LYS A 172 -1.67 -15.97 25.00
C LYS A 172 -2.69 -15.24 24.12
N ASP A 173 -2.69 -13.91 24.08
CA ASP A 173 -3.73 -13.10 23.43
C ASP A 173 -3.19 -11.88 22.63
N CYS A 174 -1.90 -11.81 22.33
CA CYS A 174 -1.34 -10.69 21.56
C CYS A 174 -1.11 -11.06 20.09
N THR A 175 -2.02 -10.64 19.22
CA THR A 175 -1.82 -10.71 17.77
C THR A 175 -0.98 -9.49 17.34
N PRO A 176 0.15 -9.67 16.64
CA PRO A 176 0.94 -8.54 16.19
C PRO A 176 0.15 -7.73 15.16
N LEU A 177 0.12 -6.41 15.36
CA LEU A 177 -0.43 -5.47 14.40
C LEU A 177 0.72 -4.87 13.61
N ILE A 178 0.76 -5.14 12.30
CA ILE A 178 1.73 -4.51 11.39
C ILE A 178 0.96 -3.46 10.61
N SER A 179 1.40 -2.21 10.65
CA SER A 179 0.81 -1.14 9.85
C SER A 179 1.88 -0.36 9.12
N GLY A 180 1.48 0.34 8.07
CA GLY A 180 2.39 1.20 7.33
C GLY A 180 1.67 2.17 6.42
N GLN A 181 2.42 3.18 5.99
CA GLN A 181 2.01 4.13 4.98
C GLN A 181 3.13 4.43 4.01
N CYS A 182 2.78 4.69 2.76
CA CYS A 182 3.70 5.04 1.69
C CYS A 182 3.07 6.18 0.89
N LYS A 183 3.84 7.24 0.65
CA LYS A 183 3.36 8.45 -0.01
C LYS A 183 4.28 8.87 -1.14
N PHE A 184 3.65 9.28 -2.23
CA PHE A 184 4.29 9.71 -3.46
C PHE A 184 3.59 10.95 -3.96
N ASP A 185 4.36 11.96 -4.32
CA ASP A 185 3.85 13.09 -5.07
C ASP A 185 3.98 12.79 -6.56
N VAL A 186 2.93 13.03 -7.31
CA VAL A 186 2.87 12.83 -8.76
C VAL A 186 2.65 14.19 -9.41
N PRO A 187 3.73 14.97 -9.61
CA PRO A 187 3.66 16.16 -10.42
C PRO A 187 3.29 15.81 -11.86
N ILE A 188 2.38 16.61 -12.39
CA ILE A 188 1.95 16.68 -13.78
C ILE A 188 2.43 18.04 -14.29
N LYS A 189 3.56 18.06 -15.00
CA LYS A 189 4.17 19.30 -15.49
C LYS A 189 4.82 19.07 -16.85
N ASP A 190 4.72 20.06 -17.73
CA ASP A 190 5.44 20.09 -19.00
C ASP A 190 5.21 18.83 -19.88
N GLY A 191 4.02 18.23 -19.81
CA GLY A 191 3.70 17.01 -20.57
C GLY A 191 4.30 15.71 -20.03
N GLU A 192 4.76 15.73 -18.78
CA GLU A 192 5.31 14.58 -18.07
C GLU A 192 4.57 14.31 -16.76
N VAL A 193 4.32 13.02 -16.48
CA VAL A 193 3.81 12.52 -15.21
C VAL A 193 4.90 11.67 -14.57
N LYS A 194 5.55 12.20 -13.51
CA LYS A 194 6.69 11.54 -12.88
C LYS A 194 6.53 11.44 -11.37
N PRO A 195 6.34 10.22 -10.83
CA PRO A 195 6.18 10.06 -9.39
C PRO A 195 7.49 10.34 -8.66
N VAL A 196 7.38 11.06 -7.55
CA VAL A 196 8.44 11.42 -6.62
C VAL A 196 8.11 10.78 -5.29
N PHE A 197 9.03 9.96 -4.80
CA PHE A 197 8.88 9.34 -3.49
C PHE A 197 9.03 10.37 -2.37
N THR A 198 8.02 10.46 -1.51
CA THR A 198 8.02 11.42 -0.41
C THR A 198 8.31 10.71 0.90
N LYS A 199 7.62 9.59 1.18
CA LYS A 199 7.63 8.98 2.51
C LYS A 199 7.29 7.49 2.49
N MET A 200 7.96 6.71 3.35
CA MET A 200 7.53 5.35 3.72
C MET A 200 7.76 5.16 5.21
N GLU A 201 6.71 4.73 5.91
CA GLU A 201 6.74 4.41 7.33
C GLU A 201 6.08 3.08 7.57
N LEU A 202 6.65 2.30 8.47
CA LEU A 202 6.09 1.06 8.96
C LEU A 202 6.17 1.09 10.47
N SER A 203 5.11 0.63 11.11
CA SER A 203 4.95 0.59 12.55
C SER A 203 4.45 -0.79 12.93
N ILE A 204 4.92 -1.26 14.07
CA ILE A 204 4.45 -2.52 14.64
C ILE A 204 4.05 -2.27 16.08
N ALA A 205 2.89 -2.76 16.45
CA ALA A 205 2.41 -2.73 17.82
C ALA A 205 2.15 -4.16 18.31
N ALA A 206 2.64 -4.47 19.51
CA ALA A 206 2.22 -5.63 20.28
C ALA A 206 1.06 -5.19 21.18
N GLY A 207 -0.17 -5.60 20.88
CA GLY A 207 -1.35 -5.18 21.65
C GLY A 207 -2.67 -5.69 21.07
N GLU A 208 -3.76 -5.47 21.80
CA GLU A 208 -5.12 -5.82 21.37
C GLU A 208 -5.45 -5.17 20.00
N ALA A 209 -6.13 -5.94 19.15
CA ALA A 209 -6.38 -5.65 17.74
C ALA A 209 -7.42 -4.53 17.50
N THR A 210 -7.32 -3.39 18.19
CA THR A 210 -8.40 -2.39 18.26
C THR A 210 -8.13 -1.06 17.55
N THR A 211 -7.01 -0.88 16.87
CA THR A 211 -6.70 0.43 16.26
C THR A 211 -6.93 0.39 14.75
N GLY A 212 -7.97 1.08 14.25
CA GLY A 212 -8.28 1.14 12.81
C GLY A 212 -7.27 1.97 12.00
N LEU A 213 -7.38 1.93 10.66
CA LEU A 213 -6.50 2.67 9.73
C LEU A 213 -6.38 4.18 10.04
N GLU A 214 -7.36 4.78 10.70
CA GLU A 214 -7.34 6.19 11.12
C GLU A 214 -6.22 6.52 12.11
N GLU A 215 -5.80 5.57 12.96
CA GLU A 215 -4.65 5.78 13.84
C GLU A 215 -3.31 5.76 13.10
N VAL A 216 -3.21 5.00 12.01
CA VAL A 216 -2.02 5.02 11.13
C VAL A 216 -1.87 6.39 10.48
N LEU A 217 -2.99 7.09 10.24
CA LEU A 217 -3.01 8.47 9.74
C LEU A 217 -2.72 9.50 10.84
N GLY A 218 -3.14 9.25 12.09
CA GLY A 218 -3.11 10.22 13.20
C GLY A 218 -1.92 10.14 14.18
N LYS A 219 -1.12 9.07 14.21
CA LYS A 219 0.00 8.93 15.16
C LYS A 219 1.24 9.75 14.76
N SER A 220 1.18 11.05 15.03
CA SER A 220 2.34 11.94 15.17
C SER A 220 2.81 12.09 16.64
N GLY A 221 2.14 11.47 17.62
CA GLY A 221 2.20 11.95 19.02
C GLY A 221 2.50 10.97 20.16
N SER A 222 2.59 9.66 19.97
CA SER A 222 2.69 8.74 21.13
C SER A 222 3.72 7.63 20.91
N LYS A 223 4.92 7.78 21.47
CA LYS A 223 6.00 6.77 21.67
C LYS A 223 6.07 5.63 20.64
N SER A 224 5.81 5.92 19.36
CA SER A 224 6.01 4.99 18.27
C SER A 224 7.50 5.04 17.97
N LYS A 225 8.21 3.92 18.18
CA LYS A 225 9.56 3.81 17.64
C LYS A 225 9.42 3.76 16.12
N THR A 226 9.70 4.87 15.45
CA THR A 226 9.87 4.93 14.00
C THR A 226 11.14 4.15 13.65
N ALA A 227 11.02 2.83 13.59
CA ALA A 227 12.12 1.94 13.24
C ALA A 227 12.11 1.71 11.73
N SER A 228 13.28 1.58 11.10
CA SER A 228 13.34 1.16 9.70
C SER A 228 12.66 -0.21 9.53
N LEU A 229 12.02 -0.52 8.38
CA LEU A 229 11.30 -1.79 8.15
C LEU A 229 12.07 -3.02 8.67
N LYS A 230 13.37 -3.11 8.34
CA LYS A 230 14.25 -4.19 8.79
C LYS A 230 14.49 -4.19 10.30
N THR A 231 14.56 -3.02 10.93
CA THR A 231 14.74 -2.86 12.40
C THR A 231 13.46 -3.18 13.15
N GLY A 232 12.31 -2.65 12.72
CA GLY A 232 11.02 -2.94 13.35
C GLY A 232 10.69 -4.43 13.26
N LEU A 233 10.85 -5.04 12.08
CA LEU A 233 10.65 -6.49 11.92
C LEU A 233 11.64 -7.33 12.76
N ARG A 234 12.89 -6.88 12.96
CA ARG A 234 13.85 -7.55 13.87
C ARG A 234 13.46 -7.40 15.35
N GLU A 235 12.92 -6.25 15.77
CA GLU A 235 12.42 -6.07 17.13
C GLU A 235 11.24 -7.02 17.42
N ILE A 236 10.34 -7.25 16.45
CA ILE A 236 9.31 -8.32 16.54
C ILE A 236 9.94 -9.68 16.81
N VAL A 237 11.00 -10.01 16.07
CA VAL A 237 11.67 -11.32 16.17
C VAL A 237 12.23 -11.56 17.57
N ASN A 238 12.80 -10.53 18.19
CA ASN A 238 13.40 -10.63 19.51
C ASN A 238 12.36 -10.61 20.65
N GLU A 239 11.28 -9.84 20.52
CA GLU A 239 10.18 -9.84 21.52
C GLU A 239 9.32 -11.11 21.46
N SER A 240 9.22 -11.75 20.30
CA SER A 240 8.50 -13.02 20.11
C SER A 240 9.30 -14.24 20.58
N ASN A 241 10.59 -14.07 20.89
CA ASN A 241 11.47 -15.16 21.31
C ASN A 241 12.53 -14.66 22.33
N PRO A 242 12.18 -14.54 23.62
CA PRO A 242 13.11 -14.01 24.64
C PRO A 242 14.33 -14.90 24.92
N ASN A 243 14.41 -16.10 24.33
CA ASN A 243 15.46 -17.09 24.62
C ASN A 243 16.74 -16.97 23.79
N THR A 244 16.91 -15.95 22.94
CA THR A 244 18.20 -15.72 22.24
C THR A 244 19.07 -14.63 22.88
N GLY A 245 18.64 -14.04 24.00
CA GLY A 245 19.41 -13.06 24.76
C GLY A 245 20.19 -13.66 25.93
N ASN A 246 21.11 -14.59 25.70
CA ASN A 246 22.30 -14.85 26.54
C ASN A 246 23.07 -16.09 26.05
N ILE A 247 23.88 -15.94 25.01
CA ILE A 247 25.06 -16.80 24.83
C ILE A 247 26.23 -15.88 24.50
N LEU A 248 26.69 -15.14 25.51
CA LEU A 248 28.02 -14.54 25.56
C LEU A 248 28.28 -14.07 26.99
N LYS A 249 28.30 -15.00 27.94
CA LYS A 249 29.06 -14.82 29.18
C LYS A 249 29.71 -16.13 29.59
N SER A 250 31.04 -16.10 29.45
CA SER A 250 32.07 -16.69 30.31
C SER A 250 32.00 -18.19 30.61
N ALA A 251 33.04 -18.89 30.16
CA ALA A 251 33.58 -20.08 30.82
C ALA A 251 35.11 -20.02 30.67
N PRO A 252 35.85 -20.62 31.62
CA PRO A 252 36.96 -20.02 32.38
C PRO A 252 38.27 -19.80 31.60
#